data_AF-A4CQ08-F1
#
_entry.id   AF-A4CQ08-F1
#
_cell.length_a   1.000
_cell.length_b   1.000
_cell.length_c   1.000
_cell.angle_alpha   90.00
_cell.angle_beta   90.00
_cell.angle_gamma   90.00
#
_symmetry.space_group_name_H-M   'P 1'
#
loop_
_entity.id
_entity.type
_entity.pdbx_description
1 polymer ?
#
loop_
_entity_poly.entity_id
_entity_poly.type
_entity_poly.pdbx_seq_one_letter_code
_entity_poly.pdbx_strand_id
1 'polypeptide(L)'
;MLPAAGFRFFCTFEFRVMGRFSKLRKNKKYSYRPRYYDDKGEGNPFKIQHKLDKYRTTAQGPGGLKTRWNNAISDIKQQGDRNLRLRFWIILAVLLLIVLYIFDFDLSIFFPSE
;
A
#
# COMPACT_ATOMS: atom_id res chain seq x y z
N MET A 1 16.23 -11.00 -49.77
CA MET A 1 14.89 -10.42 -49.54
C MET A 1 14.09 -11.39 -48.66
N LEU A 2 14.02 -11.15 -47.35
CA LEU A 2 13.17 -11.92 -46.42
C LEU A 2 11.83 -11.18 -46.27
N PRO A 3 10.67 -11.87 -46.30
CA PRO A 3 9.38 -11.22 -46.30
C PRO A 3 9.08 -10.62 -44.91
N ALA A 4 8.82 -9.31 -44.89
CA ALA A 4 8.44 -8.52 -43.71
C ALA A 4 7.16 -9.00 -42.98
N ALA A 5 6.45 -10.00 -43.53
CA ALA A 5 5.26 -10.59 -42.95
C ALA A 5 5.54 -11.52 -41.75
N GLY A 6 6.70 -12.20 -41.72
CA GLY A 6 7.04 -13.13 -40.63
C GLY A 6 7.28 -12.45 -39.28
N PHE A 7 7.83 -11.22 -39.29
CA PHE A 7 8.19 -10.50 -38.07
C PHE A 7 6.97 -9.92 -37.33
N ARG A 8 5.91 -9.55 -38.06
CA ARG A 8 4.65 -9.07 -37.45
C ARG A 8 3.82 -10.20 -36.82
N PHE A 9 3.90 -11.42 -37.37
CA PHE A 9 3.21 -12.58 -36.81
C PHE A 9 3.84 -13.03 -35.49
N PHE A 10 5.17 -13.03 -35.41
CA PHE A 10 5.89 -13.41 -34.19
C PHE A 10 5.64 -12.42 -33.02
N CYS A 11 5.62 -11.11 -33.31
CA CYS A 11 5.44 -10.08 -32.29
C CYS A 11 4.00 -10.01 -31.73
N THR A 12 2.98 -10.35 -32.54
CA THR A 12 1.57 -10.43 -32.08
C THR A 12 1.24 -11.75 -31.37
N PHE A 13 1.96 -12.83 -31.67
CA PHE A 13 1.78 -14.14 -31.05
C PHE A 13 2.32 -14.17 -29.60
N GLU A 14 3.54 -13.64 -29.37
CA GLU A 14 4.13 -13.55 -28.02
C GLU A 14 3.30 -12.68 -27.07
N PHE A 15 2.82 -11.52 -27.55
CA PHE A 15 2.02 -10.60 -26.71
C PHE A 15 0.68 -11.21 -26.27
N ARG A 16 0.10 -12.13 -27.06
CA ARG A 16 -1.15 -12.83 -26.73
C ARG A 16 -0.95 -13.95 -25.70
N VAL A 17 0.25 -14.54 -25.63
CA VAL A 17 0.59 -15.59 -24.66
C VAL A 17 0.87 -14.98 -23.28
N MET A 18 1.59 -13.85 -23.19
CA MET A 18 1.88 -13.17 -21.92
C MET A 18 0.63 -12.68 -21.17
N GLY A 19 -0.44 -12.30 -21.88
CA GLY A 19 -1.67 -11.78 -21.26
C GLY A 19 -2.50 -12.80 -20.49
N ARG A 20 -2.29 -14.10 -20.70
CA ARG A 20 -3.07 -15.16 -20.02
C ARG A 20 -2.51 -15.55 -18.65
N PHE A 21 -1.24 -15.29 -18.39
CA PHE A 21 -0.58 -15.63 -17.11
C PHE A 21 -0.80 -14.60 -16.00
N SER A 22 -1.16 -13.35 -16.35
CA SER A 22 -1.37 -12.28 -15.36
C SER A 22 -2.77 -12.27 -14.73
N LYS A 23 -3.70 -13.08 -15.23
CA LYS A 23 -5.10 -13.08 -14.80
C LYS A 23 -5.39 -14.20 -13.79
N LEU A 24 -4.79 -14.09 -12.60
CA LEU A 24 -5.03 -15.01 -11.49
C LEU A 24 -6.51 -15.03 -11.10
N ARG A 25 -7.09 -16.23 -11.04
CA ARG A 25 -8.49 -16.44 -10.63
C ARG A 25 -8.63 -16.05 -9.16
N LYS A 26 -9.60 -15.18 -8.83
CA LYS A 26 -9.85 -14.76 -7.44
C LYS A 26 -10.39 -15.92 -6.62
N ASN A 27 -10.04 -15.97 -5.34
CA ASN A 27 -10.57 -16.97 -4.40
C ASN A 27 -12.11 -16.84 -4.28
N LYS A 28 -12.82 -17.97 -4.24
CA LYS A 28 -14.26 -18.00 -4.03
C LYS A 28 -14.55 -17.60 -2.58
N LYS A 29 -15.42 -16.62 -2.37
CA LYS A 29 -15.83 -16.19 -1.03
C LYS A 29 -17.12 -16.92 -0.65
N TYR A 30 -17.19 -17.42 0.58
CA TYR A 30 -18.40 -18.01 1.13
C TYR A 30 -19.49 -16.95 1.26
N SER A 31 -20.67 -17.21 0.69
CA SER A 31 -21.81 -16.28 0.66
C SER A 31 -23.02 -16.97 1.26
N TYR A 32 -23.20 -16.82 2.58
CA TYR A 32 -24.43 -17.21 3.25
C TYR A 32 -25.45 -16.08 3.16
N ARG A 33 -26.75 -16.40 3.01
CA ARG A 33 -27.83 -15.43 3.13
C ARG A 33 -28.80 -15.92 4.21
N PRO A 34 -28.80 -15.30 5.40
CA PRO A 34 -29.73 -15.67 6.47
C PRO A 34 -31.19 -15.41 6.06
N ARG A 35 -32.12 -16.27 6.50
CA ARG A 35 -33.54 -16.21 6.11
C ARG A 35 -34.34 -15.12 6.84
N TYR A 36 -33.98 -14.80 8.09
CA TYR A 36 -34.73 -13.90 8.97
C TYR A 36 -33.92 -12.70 9.48
N TYR A 37 -32.71 -12.52 8.95
CA TYR A 37 -31.85 -11.42 9.37
C TYR A 37 -32.03 -10.28 8.38
N ASP A 38 -32.38 -9.11 8.91
CA ASP A 38 -32.48 -7.89 8.14
C ASP A 38 -31.13 -7.15 8.24
N ASP A 39 -30.42 -7.07 7.11
CA ASP A 39 -29.12 -6.41 7.03
C ASP A 39 -29.34 -4.90 7.23
N LYS A 40 -29.21 -4.39 8.47
CA LYS A 40 -29.27 -2.95 8.81
C LYS A 40 -28.07 -2.14 8.26
N GLY A 41 -27.56 -2.49 7.08
CA GLY A 41 -26.39 -1.88 6.46
C GLY A 41 -25.03 -2.40 6.97
N GLU A 42 -25.00 -3.18 8.05
CA GLU A 42 -23.74 -3.70 8.65
C GLU A 42 -23.18 -4.95 7.94
N GLY A 43 -23.95 -5.53 7.01
CA GLY A 43 -23.59 -6.73 6.25
C GLY A 43 -23.83 -8.05 6.99
N ASN A 44 -23.64 -9.16 6.28
CA ASN A 44 -23.94 -10.49 6.81
C ASN A 44 -23.01 -10.87 8.00
N PRO A 45 -23.55 -11.09 9.21
CA PRO A 45 -22.77 -11.43 10.40
C PRO A 45 -22.11 -12.83 10.31
N PHE A 46 -22.63 -13.70 9.44
CA PHE A 46 -22.11 -15.06 9.22
C PHE A 46 -21.03 -15.12 8.13
N LYS A 47 -20.57 -13.97 7.63
CA LYS A 47 -19.51 -13.94 6.63
C LYS A 47 -18.18 -14.28 7.30
N ILE A 48 -17.59 -15.42 6.93
CA ILE A 48 -16.27 -15.85 7.38
C ILE A 48 -15.22 -14.83 6.90
N GLN A 49 -14.89 -13.89 7.77
CA GLN A 49 -13.84 -12.88 7.58
C GLN A 49 -13.07 -12.73 8.88
N HIS A 50 -11.77 -12.46 8.77
CA HIS A 50 -10.94 -12.18 9.93
C HIS A 50 -11.20 -10.75 10.44
N LYS A 51 -11.08 -10.51 11.75
CA LYS A 51 -11.27 -9.18 12.36
C LYS A 51 -10.37 -8.11 11.72
N LEU A 52 -9.17 -8.53 11.29
CA LEU A 52 -8.18 -7.65 10.65
C LEU A 52 -8.40 -7.42 9.15
N ASP A 53 -9.32 -8.16 8.51
CA ASP A 53 -9.55 -7.99 7.07
C ASP A 53 -10.16 -6.63 6.74
N LYS A 54 -10.87 -6.02 7.69
CA LYS A 54 -11.44 -4.66 7.56
C LYS A 54 -10.36 -3.58 7.44
N TYR A 55 -9.19 -3.80 8.02
CA TYR A 55 -8.09 -2.83 8.08
C TYR A 55 -7.00 -3.09 7.02
N ARG A 56 -7.14 -4.16 6.23
CA ARG A 56 -6.17 -4.52 5.19
C ARG A 56 -6.52 -3.87 3.85
N THR A 57 -5.85 -2.78 3.52
CA THR A 57 -5.91 -2.15 2.19
C THR A 57 -5.26 -3.03 1.11
N THR A 58 -4.27 -3.85 1.48
CA THR A 58 -3.48 -4.69 0.55
C THR A 58 -4.13 -6.03 0.21
N ALA A 59 -5.10 -6.52 0.99
CA ALA A 59 -5.67 -7.86 0.80
C ALA A 59 -6.79 -7.91 -0.24
N GLN A 60 -7.28 -6.77 -0.71
CA GLN A 60 -8.39 -6.69 -1.66
C GLN A 60 -7.92 -6.86 -3.13
N GLY A 61 -7.51 -8.08 -3.45
CA GLY A 61 -7.42 -8.60 -4.81
C GLY A 61 -6.15 -8.23 -5.59
N PRO A 62 -5.88 -8.96 -6.70
CA PRO A 62 -4.74 -8.70 -7.57
C PRO A 62 -4.98 -7.43 -8.40
N GLY A 63 -4.86 -6.27 -7.76
CA GLY A 63 -4.71 -5.00 -8.46
C GLY A 63 -3.38 -5.01 -9.22
N GLY A 64 -3.39 -4.57 -10.46
CA GLY A 64 -2.17 -4.37 -11.24
C GLY A 64 -1.25 -3.32 -10.60
N LEU A 65 -0.08 -3.08 -11.20
CA LEU A 65 0.93 -2.16 -10.66
C LEU A 65 0.36 -0.76 -10.37
N LYS A 66 -0.49 -0.24 -11.27
CA LYS A 66 -1.19 1.05 -11.10
C LYS A 66 -2.08 1.10 -9.86
N THR A 67 -2.82 0.04 -9.57
CA THR A 67 -3.68 -0.03 -8.38
C THR A 67 -2.84 -0.03 -7.11
N ARG A 68 -1.71 -0.75 -7.10
CA ARG A 68 -0.79 -0.76 -5.96
C ARG A 68 -0.19 0.62 -5.69
N TRP A 69 0.20 1.33 -6.75
CA TRP A 69 0.73 2.69 -6.64
C TRP A 69 -0.31 3.66 -6.10
N ASN A 70 -1.53 3.64 -6.64
CA ASN A 70 -2.61 4.49 -6.15
C ASN A 70 -2.96 4.19 -4.68
N ASN A 71 -3.01 2.91 -4.29
CA ASN A 71 -3.26 2.51 -2.91
C ASN A 71 -2.12 2.94 -1.97
N ALA A 72 -0.86 2.82 -2.40
CA ALA A 72 0.27 3.30 -1.60
C ALA A 72 0.21 4.82 -1.40
N ILE A 73 -0.15 5.57 -2.44
CA ILE A 73 -0.33 7.03 -2.35
C ILE A 73 -1.50 7.38 -1.41
N SER A 74 -2.62 6.65 -1.48
CA SER A 74 -3.73 6.90 -0.56
C SER A 74 -3.38 6.55 0.88
N ASP A 75 -2.64 5.46 1.10
CA ASP A 75 -2.20 5.05 2.44
C ASP A 75 -1.20 6.06 3.05
N ILE A 76 -0.35 6.69 2.24
CA ILE A 76 0.53 7.80 2.68
C ILE A 76 -0.27 9.06 3.03
N LYS A 77 -1.36 9.33 2.30
CA LYS A 77 -2.25 10.48 2.56
C LYS A 77 -3.14 10.27 3.79
N GLN A 78 -3.26 9.04 4.28
CA GLN A 78 -3.98 8.73 5.51
C GLN A 78 -3.36 9.55 6.66
N GLN A 79 -4.14 10.49 7.21
CA GLN A 79 -3.68 11.29 8.33
C GLN A 79 -3.55 10.39 9.56
N GLY A 80 -2.31 10.06 9.93
CA GLY A 80 -2.01 9.37 11.18
C GLY A 80 -2.25 10.25 12.40
N ASP A 81 -2.24 9.65 13.59
CA ASP A 81 -2.53 10.37 14.84
C ASP A 81 -1.57 11.55 15.05
N ARG A 82 -2.12 12.77 15.11
CA ARG A 82 -1.36 14.00 15.35
C ARG A 82 -0.54 13.91 16.64
N ASN A 83 -1.08 13.26 17.66
CA ASN A 83 -0.41 13.05 18.94
C ASN A 83 0.86 12.19 18.80
N LEU A 84 0.83 11.15 17.97
CA LEU A 84 2.01 10.30 17.72
C LEU A 84 3.09 11.08 16.99
N ARG A 85 2.71 11.88 15.97
CA ARG A 85 3.65 12.73 15.23
C ARG A 85 4.35 13.74 16.15
N LEU A 86 3.60 14.40 17.04
CA LEU A 86 4.16 15.35 18.00
C LEU A 86 5.10 14.68 19.00
N ARG A 87 4.69 13.54 19.57
CA ARG A 87 5.54 12.78 20.51
C ARG A 87 6.84 12.33 19.85
N PHE A 88 6.79 11.86 18.61
CA PHE A 88 7.98 11.49 17.84
C PHE A 88 8.97 12.66 17.72
N TRP A 89 8.51 13.84 17.31
CA TRP A 89 9.37 15.03 17.21
C TRP A 89 9.93 15.48 18.56
N ILE A 90 9.14 15.44 19.63
CA ILE A 90 9.59 15.79 20.98
C ILE A 90 10.70 14.84 21.43
N ILE A 91 10.51 13.53 21.28
CA ILE A 91 11.51 12.53 21.66
C ILE A 91 12.79 12.71 20.85
N LEU A 92 12.68 12.92 19.54
CA LEU A 92 13.84 13.16 18.65
C LEU A 92 14.63 14.39 19.10
N ALA A 93 13.96 15.50 19.39
CA ALA A 93 14.59 16.74 19.82
C ALA A 93 15.32 16.57 21.17
N VAL A 94 14.69 15.92 22.15
CA VAL A 94 15.30 15.66 23.46
C VAL A 94 16.52 14.75 23.33
N LEU A 95 16.43 13.71 22.50
CA LEU A 95 17.52 12.75 22.32
C LEU A 95 18.72 13.41 21.63
N LEU A 96 18.49 14.27 20.63
CA LEU A 96 19.54 15.09 20.01
C LEU A 96 20.16 16.07 20.99
N LEU A 97 19.37 16.70 21.87
CA LEU A 97 19.88 17.63 22.88
C LEU A 97 20.80 16.93 23.88
N ILE A 98 20.43 15.73 24.33
CA ILE A 98 21.29 14.93 25.24
C ILE A 98 22.61 14.57 24.57
N VAL A 99 22.57 14.12 23.31
CA VAL A 99 23.79 13.81 22.54
C VAL A 99 24.64 15.06 22.37
N LEU A 100 24.05 16.20 22.00
CA LEU A 100 24.73 17.48 21.85
C LEU A 100 25.41 17.93 23.16
N TYR A 101 24.72 17.73 24.29
CA TYR A 101 25.20 18.10 25.61
C TYR A 101 26.40 17.25 26.07
N ILE A 102 26.37 15.93 25.83
CA ILE A 102 27.47 15.03 26.23
C ILE A 102 28.76 15.33 25.44
N PHE A 103 28.62 15.68 24.16
CA PHE A 103 29.76 15.96 23.30
C PHE A 103 30.27 17.41 23.37
N ASP A 104 29.62 18.27 24.17
CA ASP A 104 29.91 19.72 24.20
C ASP A 104 29.97 20.32 22.79
N PHE A 105 29.03 19.88 21.94
CA PHE A 105 29.11 20.14 20.50
C PHE A 105 28.64 21.56 20.20
N ASP A 106 29.59 22.42 19.83
CA ASP A 106 29.33 23.83 19.56
C ASP A 106 28.55 24.01 18.25
N LEU A 107 27.33 24.55 18.33
CA LEU A 107 26.47 24.82 17.17
C LEU A 107 26.99 26.01 16.35
N SER A 108 27.90 26.81 16.90
CA SER A 108 28.45 27.99 16.26
C SER A 108 29.23 27.68 14.98
N ILE A 109 29.78 26.47 14.86
CA ILE A 109 30.59 26.02 13.71
C ILE A 109 29.79 25.89 12.40
N PHE A 110 28.45 25.86 12.46
CA PHE A 110 27.58 25.74 11.29
C PHE A 110 27.09 27.08 10.74
N PHE A 111 27.34 28.19 11.45
CA PHE A 111 26.95 29.51 10.95
C PHE A 111 28.10 30.09 10.12
N PRO A 112 27.95 30.26 8.80
CA PRO A 112 28.93 30.99 8.02
C PRO A 112 28.94 32.44 8.49
N SER A 113 30.09 32.89 9.01
CA SER A 113 30.34 34.30 9.28
C SER A 113 30.62 34.99 7.94
N GLU A 114 29.72 35.86 7.47
CA GLU A 114 30.11 36.91 6.53
C GLU A 114 31.04 37.93 7.19
#